data_AF-A0A351VI77-F1
#
_entry.id   AF-A0A351VI77-F1
#
_cell.length_a   1.000
_cell.length_b   1.000
_cell.length_c   1.000
_cell.angle_alpha   90.00
_cell.angle_beta   90.00
_cell.angle_gamma   90.00
#
_symmetry.space_group_name_H-M   'P 1'
#
loop_
_entity.id
_entity.type
_entity.pdbx_description
1 polymer ?
#
loop_
_entity_poly.entity_id
_entity_poly.type
_entity_poly.pdbx_seq_one_letter_code
_entity_poly.pdbx_strand_id
1 'polypeptide(L)' 'MEIGIIGTGNVGATLARKLIASGHHVKLGQNISGVGPNQLVESVS' A
#
# COMPACT_ATOMS: atom_id res chain seq x y z
N MET A 1 -11.09 8.61 -0.67
CA MET A 1 -10.20 8.59 -1.85
C MET A 1 -9.56 7.21 -1.98
N GLU A 2 -9.13 6.82 -3.18
CA GLU A 2 -8.26 5.64 -3.36
C GLU A 2 -6.80 6.00 -3.14
N ILE A 3 -6.09 5.23 -2.30
CA ILE A 3 -4.68 5.49 -1.94
C ILE A 3 -3.89 4.20 -2.10
N GLY A 4 -2.84 4.24 -2.93
CA GLY A 4 -1.84 3.17 -3.03
C GLY A 4 -0.68 3.40 -2.05
N ILE A 5 -0.34 2.40 -1.25
CA ILE A 5 0.83 2.43 -0.36
C ILE A 5 1.78 1.32 -0.78
N ILE A 6 3.02 1.68 -1.13
CA ILE A 6 4.08 0.73 -1.44
C ILE A 6 5.02 0.62 -0.24
N GLY A 7 5.20 -0.59 0.28
CA GLY A 7 6.05 -0.87 1.44
C GLY A 7 5.28 -0.81 2.77
N THR A 8 4.79 -1.96 3.20
CA THR A 8 3.95 -2.14 4.41
C THR A 8 4.76 -2.50 5.66
N GLY A 9 5.96 -1.95 5.82
CA GLY A 9 6.69 -2.03 7.09
C GLY A 9 5.94 -1.32 8.23
N ASN A 10 6.53 -1.25 9.42
CA ASN A 10 5.90 -0.71 10.63
C ASN A 10 5.20 0.66 10.42
N VAL A 11 5.81 1.55 9.62
CA VAL A 11 5.26 2.86 9.28
C VAL A 11 4.13 2.77 8.26
N GLY A 12 4.35 2.07 7.13
CA GLY A 12 3.36 1.91 6.07
C GLY A 12 2.06 1.27 6.57
N ALA A 13 2.18 0.25 7.43
CA ALA A 13 1.04 -0.40 8.07
C ALA A 13 0.29 0.54 9.03
N THR A 14 1.01 1.36 9.80
CA THR A 14 0.40 2.32 10.73
C THR A 14 -0.33 3.44 9.97
N LEU A 15 0.26 3.93 8.89
CA LEU A 15 -0.36 4.92 8.01
C LEU A 15 -1.61 4.37 7.34
N ALA A 16 -1.53 3.16 6.78
CA ALA A 16 -2.68 2.48 6.17
C ALA A 16 -3.87 2.39 7.12
N ARG A 17 -3.64 2.00 8.38
CA ARG A 17 -4.70 1.91 9.39
C ARG A 17 -5.37 3.26 9.66
N LYS A 18 -4.60 4.35 9.76
CA LYS A 18 -5.14 5.70 9.96
C LYS A 18 -5.95 6.18 8.75
N LEU A 19 -5.48 5.87 7.55
CA LEU A 19 -6.16 6.23 6.30
C LEU A 19 -7.48 5.45 6.13
N ILE A 20 -7.49 4.15 6.43
CA ILE A 20 -8.71 3.33 6.45
C ILE A 20 -9.70 3.86 7.48
N ALA A 21 -9.23 4.15 8.70
CA ALA A 21 -10.10 4.67 9.78
C ALA A 21 -10.72 6.04 9.46
N SER A 22 -10.10 6.82 8.58
CA SER A 22 -10.65 8.09 8.08
C SER A 22 -11.55 7.93 6.85
N GLY A 23 -11.88 6.70 6.45
CA GLY A 23 -12.79 6.40 5.33
C GLY A 23 -12.13 6.37 3.95
N HIS A 24 -10.79 6.25 3.89
CA HIS A 24 -10.08 6.11 2.61
C HIS A 24 -9.96 4.64 2.22
N HIS A 25 -10.06 4.36 0.91
CA HIS A 25 -9.88 3.03 0.36
C HIS A 25 -8.40 2.83 0.04
N VAL A 26 -7.73 1.94 0.77
CA VAL A 26 -6.27 1.78 0.71
C VAL A 26 -5.91 0.47 0.03
N LYS A 27 -5.10 0.55 -1.03
CA LYS A 27 -4.48 -0.61 -1.69
C LYS A 27 -3.03 -0.71 -1.25
N LEU A 28 -2.64 -1.88 -0.77
CA LEU A 28 -1.29 -2.14 -0.28
C LEU A 28 -0.48 -2.90 -1.33
N GLY A 29 0.61 -2.30 -1.78
CA GLY A 29 1.60 -2.92 -2.64
C GLY A 29 2.85 -3.32 -1.84
N GLN A 30 3.35 -4.52 -2.11
CA GLN A 30 4.61 -5.00 -1.55
C GLN A 30 5.74 -4.66 -2.49
N ASN A 31 6.84 -4.12 -1.96
CA ASN A 31 8.05 -3.88 -2.74
C ASN A 31 8.84 -5.20 -2.79
N ILE A 32 8.87 -5.83 -3.97
CA ILE A 32 9.81 -6.92 -4.25
C ILE A 32 11.09 -6.28 -4.75
N SER A 33 12.19 -6.40 -4.00
CA SER A 33 13.50 -5.88 -4.40
C SER A 33 13.86 -6.39 -5.79
N GLY A 34 14.02 -5.47 -6.75
CA GLY A 34 14.32 -5.77 -8.16
C GLY A 34 13.19 -5.47 -9.15
N VAL A 35 12.00 -5.10 -8.67
CA VAL A 35 10.84 -4.82 -9.52
C VAL A 35 10.49 -3.32 -9.51
N GLY A 36 10.32 -2.74 -10.70
CA GLY A 36 10.04 -1.31 -10.87
C GLY A 36 8.67 -0.88 -10.29
N PRO A 37 8.47 0.43 -10.05
CA PRO A 37 7.32 0.97 -9.32
C PRO A 37 5.94 0.65 -9.95
N ASN A 38 5.89 0.31 -11.24
CA ASN A 38 4.64 0.02 -11.95
C ASN A 38 4.09 -1.39 -11.71
N GLN A 39 4.84 -2.29 -11.07
CA GLN A 39 4.49 -3.72 -10.99
C GLN A 39 4.09 -4.17 -9.57
N LEU A 40 3.93 -3.22 -8.64
CA LEU A 40 3.70 -3.50 -7.20
C LEU A 40 2.22 -3.50 -6.81
N VAL A 41 1.31 -3.25 -7.76
CA VAL A 41 -0.14 -3.04 -7.52
C VAL A 41 -0.98 -4.29 -7.83
N GLU A 42 -0.40 -5.32 -8.46
CA GLU A 42 -1.16 -6.46 -9.00
C GLU A 42 -1.28 -7.68 -8.06
N SER A 43 -0.59 -7.70 -6.92
CA SER A 43 -0.52 -8.91 -6.07
C SER A 43 -1.64 -9.07 -5.04
N VAL A 44 -2.65 -8.19 -5.04
CA VAL A 44 -3.83 -8.31 -4.16
C VAL A 44 -5.08 -8.20 -5.04
N SER A 45 -5.29 -9.22 -5.88
CA SER A 45 -6.55 -9.47 -6.59
C SER A 45 -7.14 -10.79 -6.09
#